data_AF-A0A0J5FUD7-F1
#
_entry.id   AF-A0A0J5FUD7-F1
#
_cell.length_a   1.000
_cell.length_b   1.000
_cell.length_c   1.000
_cell.angle_alpha   90.00
_cell.angle_beta   90.00
_cell.angle_gamma   90.00
#
_symmetry.space_group_name_H-M   'P 1'
#
loop_
_entity.id
_entity.type
_entity.pdbx_description
1 polymer ?
#
loop_
_entity_poly.entity_id
_entity_poly.type
_entity_poly.pdbx_seq_one_letter_code
_entity_poly.pdbx_strand_id
1 'polypeptide(L)'
;MEKLTVNVKVNWVAEAQGGKATLPLNVLYYVITEPMRGKVGEPTSWSLVLDIKSNSHDEGGSRIGLGKAYFLVENAPDFLLTQGLTLNVYEGPKFVAIVEVL
;
A
#
# COMPACT_ATOMS: atom_id res chain seq x y z
N MET A 1 -4.34 -6.85 21.09
CA MET A 1 -3.54 -7.57 20.08
C MET A 1 -2.74 -6.54 19.29
N GLU A 2 -1.47 -6.80 19.03
CA GLU A 2 -0.64 -5.92 18.22
C GLU A 2 -0.98 -6.11 16.73
N LYS A 3 -1.13 -5.01 15.99
CA LYS A 3 -1.30 -5.05 14.54
C LYS A 3 0.04 -5.36 13.89
N LEU A 4 0.09 -6.38 13.03
CA LEU A 4 1.29 -6.66 12.23
C LEU A 4 1.60 -5.43 11.38
N THR A 5 2.72 -4.79 11.68
CA THR A 5 3.19 -3.58 10.99
C THR A 5 4.52 -3.91 10.33
N VAL A 6 4.60 -3.71 9.01
CA VAL A 6 5.77 -4.07 8.22
C VAL A 6 6.35 -2.84 7.53
N ASN A 7 7.64 -2.87 7.23
CA ASN A 7 8.26 -1.84 6.40
C ASN A 7 7.87 -2.08 4.94
N VAL A 8 7.65 -1.00 4.20
CA VAL A 8 7.25 -1.08 2.79
C VAL A 8 7.96 -0.05 1.95
N LYS A 9 8.13 -0.40 0.68
CA LYS A 9 8.41 0.53 -0.41
C LYS A 9 7.15 0.69 -1.25
N VAL A 10 6.80 1.92 -1.57
CA VAL A 10 5.62 2.25 -2.38
C VAL A 10 6.10 2.81 -3.71
N ASN A 11 5.76 2.14 -4.80
CA ASN A 11 6.03 2.59 -6.16
C ASN A 11 4.77 3.33 -6.65
N TRP A 12 4.82 4.66 -6.65
CA TRP A 12 3.67 5.49 -6.98
C TRP A 12 3.44 5.55 -8.49
N VAL A 13 2.18 5.54 -8.90
CA VAL A 13 1.81 5.84 -10.29
C VAL A 13 2.26 7.26 -10.63
N ALA A 14 2.84 7.45 -11.81
CA ALA A 14 3.26 8.76 -12.28
C ALA A 14 2.05 9.69 -12.46
N GLU A 15 2.22 10.98 -12.19
CA GLU A 15 1.13 11.97 -12.33
C GLU A 15 0.55 11.98 -13.75
N ALA A 16 1.41 11.88 -14.77
CA ALA A 16 1.00 11.79 -16.18
C ALA A 16 0.15 10.55 -16.52
N GLN A 17 0.20 9.51 -15.69
CA GLN A 17 -0.60 8.29 -15.82
C GLN A 17 -1.82 8.31 -14.88
N GLY A 18 -2.16 9.48 -14.32
CA GLY A 18 -3.25 9.65 -13.38
C GLY A 18 -2.86 9.47 -11.92
N GLY A 19 -1.58 9.35 -11.59
CA GLY A 19 -1.09 9.32 -10.20
C GLY A 19 -1.37 10.60 -9.43
N LYS A 20 -1.03 10.61 -8.12
CA LYS A 20 -1.25 11.79 -7.27
C LYS A 20 -0.24 12.89 -7.58
N ALA A 21 -0.65 14.14 -7.74
CA ALA A 21 0.28 15.27 -7.84
C ALA A 21 1.11 15.42 -6.56
N THR A 22 0.44 15.44 -5.40
CA THR A 22 1.07 15.47 -4.08
C THR A 22 1.04 14.09 -3.43
N LEU A 23 2.22 13.57 -3.05
CA LEU A 23 2.34 12.29 -2.34
C LEU A 23 2.08 12.48 -0.84
N PRO A 24 1.46 11.50 -0.17
CA PRO A 24 1.32 11.52 1.28
C PRO A 24 2.69 11.45 1.97
N LEU A 25 2.87 12.26 3.00
CA LEU A 25 4.10 12.30 3.81
C LEU A 25 3.73 12.67 5.25
N ASN A 26 4.21 11.89 6.22
CA ASN A 26 3.94 12.07 7.66
C ASN A 26 2.46 12.11 8.03
N VAL A 27 1.62 11.45 7.23
CA VAL A 27 0.18 11.30 7.46
C VAL A 27 -0.22 9.87 7.17
N LEU A 28 -1.24 9.38 7.88
CA LEU A 28 -1.83 8.08 7.60
C LEU A 28 -2.59 8.15 6.28
N TYR A 29 -2.19 7.32 5.33
CA TYR A 29 -2.77 7.23 4.01
C TYR A 29 -3.52 5.91 3.85
N TYR A 30 -4.80 6.00 3.47
CA TYR A 30 -5.71 4.86 3.44
C TYR A 30 -5.97 4.45 2.01
N VAL A 31 -5.70 3.18 1.70
CA VAL A 31 -5.94 2.58 0.39
C VAL A 31 -6.64 1.24 0.56
N ILE A 32 -7.13 0.69 -0.55
CA ILE A 32 -7.65 -0.66 -0.60
C ILE A 32 -6.82 -1.53 -1.52
N THR A 33 -6.76 -2.83 -1.23
CA THR A 33 -6.20 -3.82 -2.14
C THR A 33 -7.16 -4.15 -3.27
N GLU A 34 -6.67 -4.84 -4.29
CA GLU A 34 -7.54 -5.63 -5.15
C GLU A 34 -8.36 -6.66 -4.35
N PRO A 35 -9.54 -7.08 -4.83
CA PRO A 35 -10.35 -8.09 -4.15
C PRO A 35 -9.59 -9.40 -3.98
N MET A 36 -9.47 -9.86 -2.74
CA MET A 36 -8.69 -11.04 -2.40
C MET A 36 -9.29 -11.74 -1.19
N ARG A 37 -9.11 -13.07 -1.12
CA ARG A 37 -9.63 -13.86 -0.01
C ARG A 37 -8.86 -13.54 1.27
N GLY A 38 -9.61 -13.21 2.32
CA GLY A 38 -9.07 -13.11 3.67
C GLY A 38 -8.92 -14.48 4.32
N LYS A 39 -8.75 -14.48 5.66
CA LYS A 39 -8.68 -15.71 6.45
C LYS A 39 -9.99 -16.50 6.42
N VAL A 40 -11.12 -15.81 6.26
CA VAL A 40 -12.48 -16.38 6.21
C VAL A 40 -13.31 -15.59 5.20
N GLY A 41 -14.22 -16.26 4.49
CA GLY A 41 -15.26 -15.63 3.67
C GLY A 41 -14.90 -15.42 2.19
N GLU A 42 -15.75 -14.63 1.52
CA GLU A 42 -15.64 -14.30 0.10
C GLU A 42 -14.51 -13.29 -0.19
N PRO A 43 -13.97 -13.24 -1.43
CA PRO A 43 -13.03 -12.21 -1.83
C PRO A 43 -13.59 -10.80 -1.62
N THR A 44 -12.81 -9.95 -0.97
CA THR A 44 -13.14 -8.53 -0.75
C THR A 44 -11.88 -7.69 -0.82
N SER A 45 -12.01 -6.39 -1.00
CA SER A 45 -10.89 -5.46 -0.87
C SER A 45 -10.61 -5.17 0.60
N TRP A 46 -9.33 -5.14 0.96
CA TRP A 46 -8.90 -4.91 2.34
C TRP A 46 -8.33 -3.51 2.48
N SER A 47 -8.75 -2.80 3.53
CA SER A 47 -8.18 -1.49 3.86
C SER A 47 -6.76 -1.64 4.40
N LEU A 48 -5.80 -1.08 3.67
CA LEU A 48 -4.40 -1.01 4.03
C LEU A 48 -4.06 0.43 4.43
N VAL A 49 -3.43 0.60 5.58
CA VAL A 49 -2.93 1.89 6.04
C VAL A 49 -1.45 1.98 5.71
N LEU A 50 -1.05 3.08 5.10
CA LEU A 50 0.32 3.43 4.76
C LEU A 50 0.75 4.65 5.58
N ASP A 51 1.84 4.53 6.34
CA ASP A 51 2.48 5.64 7.04
C ASP A 51 3.82 5.94 6.38
N ILE A 52 3.80 6.89 5.43
CA ILE A 52 4.93 7.23 4.56
C ILE A 52 5.82 8.26 5.24
N LYS A 53 7.11 7.94 5.38
CA LYS A 53 8.11 8.78 6.07
C LYS A 53 9.07 9.48 5.12
N SER A 54 9.22 8.97 3.90
CA SER A 54 9.99 9.65 2.86
C SER A 54 9.39 9.39 1.50
N ASN A 55 9.54 10.35 0.59
CA ASN A 55 9.29 10.19 -0.84
C ASN A 55 10.52 10.68 -1.61
N SER A 56 10.88 9.97 -2.66
CA SER A 56 12.01 10.30 -3.55
C SER A 56 11.72 9.81 -4.97
N HIS A 57 12.72 9.92 -5.83
CA HIS A 57 12.70 9.31 -7.16
C HIS A 57 13.79 8.23 -7.22
N ASP A 58 13.55 7.15 -7.95
CA ASP A 58 14.59 6.19 -8.30
C ASP A 58 15.43 6.68 -9.48
N GLU A 59 16.43 5.90 -9.89
CA GLU A 59 17.32 6.22 -11.02
C GLU A 59 16.56 6.38 -12.35
N GLY A 60 15.40 5.71 -12.49
CA GLY A 60 14.51 5.81 -13.65
C GLY A 60 13.53 6.98 -13.60
N GLY A 61 13.55 7.79 -12.53
CA GLY A 61 12.60 8.88 -12.31
C GLY A 61 11.23 8.41 -11.79
N SER A 62 11.09 7.15 -11.43
CA SER A 62 9.86 6.64 -10.79
C SER A 62 9.77 7.17 -9.38
N ARG A 63 8.56 7.56 -8.97
CA ARG A 63 8.31 8.11 -7.64
C ARG A 63 8.19 6.97 -6.63
N ILE A 64 9.03 7.00 -5.61
CA ILE A 64 9.06 5.97 -4.57
C ILE A 64 8.78 6.59 -3.20
N GLY A 65 8.08 5.86 -2.34
CA GLY A 65 7.88 6.19 -0.93
C GLY A 65 8.41 5.08 -0.02
N LEU A 66 8.94 5.43 1.14
CA LEU A 66 9.32 4.46 2.17
C LEU A 66 8.52 4.74 3.44
N GLY A 67 8.07 3.67 4.09
CA GLY A 67 7.22 3.80 5.26
C GLY A 67 6.84 2.47 5.88
N LYS A 68 5.72 2.48 6.59
CA LYS A 68 5.14 1.29 7.21
C LYS A 68 3.74 1.01 6.67
N ALA A 69 3.35 -0.26 6.68
CA ALA A 69 2.01 -0.70 6.32
C ALA A 69 1.40 -1.63 7.36
N TYR A 70 0.09 -1.55 7.52
CA TYR A 70 -0.70 -2.52 8.29
C TYR A 70 -2.15 -2.55 7.79
N PHE A 71 -2.81 -3.70 7.92
CA PHE A 71 -4.24 -3.80 7.62
C PHE A 71 -5.09 -3.18 8.74
N LEU A 72 -6.16 -2.48 8.36
CA LEU A 72 -7.03 -1.82 9.33
C LEU A 72 -7.86 -2.82 10.15
N VAL A 73 -8.21 -3.97 9.56
CA VAL A 73 -9.10 -5.00 10.13
C VAL A 73 -8.35 -6.29 10.46
N GLU A 74 -8.78 -6.97 11.53
CA GLU A 74 -8.08 -8.15 12.08
C GLU A 74 -8.18 -9.39 11.18
N ASN A 75 -9.28 -9.54 10.43
CA ASN A 75 -9.51 -10.68 9.55
C ASN A 75 -8.83 -10.56 8.18
N ALA A 76 -8.07 -9.47 7.97
CA ALA A 76 -7.31 -9.29 6.75
C ALA A 76 -6.26 -10.40 6.59
N PRO A 77 -5.92 -10.74 5.34
CA PRO A 77 -4.88 -11.71 5.01
C PRO A 77 -3.49 -11.18 5.36
N ASP A 78 -3.08 -11.33 6.62
CA ASP A 78 -1.76 -10.92 7.12
C ASP A 78 -0.58 -11.56 6.38
N PHE A 79 -0.76 -12.73 5.77
CA PHE A 79 0.24 -13.34 4.88
C PHE A 79 0.64 -12.45 3.70
N LEU A 80 -0.17 -11.46 3.33
CA LEU A 80 0.18 -10.47 2.30
C LEU A 80 1.18 -9.41 2.76
N LEU A 81 1.42 -9.32 4.07
CA LEU A 81 2.50 -8.53 4.66
C LEU A 81 3.78 -9.37 4.82
N THR A 82 3.93 -10.45 4.04
CA THR A 82 5.18 -11.22 3.99
C THR A 82 6.20 -10.50 3.11
N GLN A 83 7.43 -10.41 3.58
CA GLN A 83 8.56 -9.81 2.86
C GLN A 83 8.68 -10.35 1.43
N GLY A 84 8.90 -9.45 0.46
CA GLY A 84 9.02 -9.75 -0.97
C GLY A 84 7.69 -9.81 -1.72
N LEU A 85 6.54 -9.76 -1.04
CA LEU A 85 5.24 -9.65 -1.71
C LEU A 85 4.95 -8.22 -2.16
N THR A 86 4.19 -8.13 -3.27
CA THR A 86 3.72 -6.87 -3.81
C THR A 86 2.19 -6.81 -3.84
N LEU A 87 1.64 -5.64 -3.58
CA LEU A 87 0.20 -5.37 -3.55
C LEU A 87 -0.14 -4.19 -4.44
N ASN A 88 -1.09 -4.39 -5.36
CA ASN A 88 -1.72 -3.28 -6.06
C ASN A 88 -2.69 -2.58 -5.11
N VAL A 89 -2.57 -1.25 -5.00
CA VAL A 89 -3.42 -0.46 -4.11
C VAL A 89 -4.16 0.65 -4.84
N TYR A 90 -5.36 0.95 -4.31
CA TYR A 90 -6.35 1.79 -4.97
C TYR A 90 -6.96 2.84 -4.01
N GLU A 91 -7.36 3.98 -4.56
CA GLU A 91 -8.28 4.95 -3.95
C GLU A 91 -9.66 4.79 -4.61
N GLY A 92 -10.56 4.06 -3.96
CA GLY A 92 -11.80 3.63 -4.62
C GLY A 92 -11.48 2.78 -5.86
N PRO A 93 -11.97 3.10 -7.07
CA PRO A 93 -11.64 2.35 -8.29
C PRO A 93 -10.28 2.72 -8.90
N LYS A 94 -9.61 3.75 -8.39
CA LYS A 94 -8.41 4.32 -9.03
C LYS A 94 -7.15 3.63 -8.54
N PHE A 95 -6.37 3.05 -9.44
CA PHE A 95 -5.05 2.49 -9.12
C PHE A 95 -4.06 3.63 -8.80
N VAL A 96 -3.34 3.53 -7.67
CA VAL A 96 -2.48 4.63 -7.20
C VAL A 96 -1.04 4.23 -6.93
N ALA A 97 -0.77 2.96 -6.60
CA ALA A 97 0.59 2.48 -6.36
C ALA A 97 0.70 0.96 -6.34
N ILE A 98 1.93 0.48 -6.42
CA ILE A 98 2.32 -0.89 -6.02
C ILE A 98 3.08 -0.79 -4.70
N VAL A 99 2.62 -1.50 -3.67
CA VAL A 99 3.29 -1.60 -2.37
C VAL A 99 4.11 -2.88 -2.34
N GLU A 100 5.41 -2.77 -2.08
CA GLU A 100 6.35 -3.87 -1.89
C GLU A 100 6.67 -4.00 -0.40
N VAL A 101 6.55 -5.20 0.16
CA VAL A 101 6.89 -5.49 1.55
C VAL A 101 8.39 -5.76 1.67
N LEU A 102 9.07 -5.02 2.56
CA LEU A 102 10.51 -5.05 2.75
C LEU A 102 10.98 -5.97 3.87
#